data_AF-A0A3B9RCV9-F1
#
_entry.id   AF-A0A3B9RCV9-F1
#
_cell.length_a   1.000
_cell.length_b   1.000
_cell.length_c   1.000
_cell.angle_alpha   90.00
_cell.angle_beta   90.00
_cell.angle_gamma   90.00
#
_symmetry.space_group_name_H-M   'P 1'
#
loop_
_entity.id
_entity.type
_entity.pdbx_description
1 polymer ?
#
loop_
_entity_poly.entity_id
_entity_poly.type
_entity_poly.pdbx_seq_one_letter_code
_entity_poly.pdbx_strand_id
1 'polypeptide(L)'
;MKYKMLIAVLAIFSTTAYGQWQVSASSGYAVGSAGMKLGERITTTETENSYGSYGEGTNFQLRGTYFFDDSFGFDLGVGYLHGADQDISVVSLPDTEVNAVARARAFGASASVVYKFTNNIYGRFGALLKLGGKTEGVIYQKSVFSEAEAEAFGVPEGSYSETNYKEDFHGHFPLGFVGALGYKYDLDDNFSLFVEAEYYGISLKRKDSEISEFNTDVKLPDGTVAVSGLYTIDNLPEGVNRTTTYVDNLSN
;
A
#
# COMPACT_ATOMS: atom_id res chain seq x y z
N MET A 1 -3.63 27.06 39.15
CA MET A 1 -3.28 26.35 37.89
C MET A 1 -4.19 26.65 36.68
N LYS A 2 -5.20 27.52 36.74
CA LYS A 2 -6.10 27.80 35.58
C LYS A 2 -5.70 28.99 34.70
N TYR A 3 -4.85 29.90 35.17
CA TYR A 3 -4.45 31.10 34.39
C TYR A 3 -3.20 30.90 33.52
N LYS A 4 -2.37 29.87 33.77
CA LYS A 4 -1.17 29.59 32.95
C LYS A 4 -1.50 28.92 31.61
N MET A 5 -2.62 28.20 31.54
CA MET A 5 -3.10 27.56 30.30
C MET A 5 -3.76 28.59 29.36
N LEU A 6 -4.40 29.62 29.92
CA LEU A 6 -5.00 30.70 29.13
C LEU A 6 -3.94 31.56 28.44
N ILE A 7 -2.77 31.76 29.06
CA ILE A 7 -1.65 32.52 28.46
C ILE A 7 -1.00 31.75 27.31
N ALA A 8 -0.93 30.41 27.37
CA ALA A 8 -0.45 29.60 26.25
C ALA A 8 -1.44 29.62 25.07
N VAL A 9 -2.75 29.59 25.33
CA VAL A 9 -3.79 29.71 24.29
C VAL A 9 -3.83 31.14 23.72
N LEU A 10 -3.71 32.17 24.56
CA LEU A 10 -3.64 33.57 24.11
C LEU A 10 -2.34 33.89 23.35
N ALA A 11 -1.21 33.26 23.68
CA ALA A 11 0.04 33.40 22.92
C ALA A 11 -0.06 32.76 21.52
N ILE A 12 -0.89 31.73 21.34
CA ILE A 12 -1.18 31.12 20.04
C ILE A 12 -2.11 32.02 19.19
N PHE A 13 -2.97 32.84 19.82
CA PHE A 13 -3.84 33.78 19.11
C PHE A 13 -3.24 35.19 18.91
N SER A 14 -2.19 35.58 19.63
CA SER A 14 -1.57 36.92 19.48
C SER A 14 -0.53 37.02 18.37
N THR A 15 -0.23 35.93 17.64
CA THR A 15 0.69 35.93 16.48
C THR A 15 -0.03 36.08 15.14
N THR A 16 -1.35 36.33 15.14
CA THR A 16 -2.17 36.47 13.92
C THR A 16 -1.91 37.74 13.11
N ALA A 17 -0.81 38.47 13.35
CA ALA A 17 -0.51 39.70 12.63
C ALA A 17 0.18 39.48 11.27
N TYR A 18 0.68 38.28 10.96
CA TYR A 18 1.38 37.99 9.69
C TYR A 18 1.12 36.58 9.12
N GLY A 19 0.20 35.80 9.70
CA GLY A 19 0.03 34.40 9.34
C GLY A 19 -0.85 34.18 8.10
N GLN A 20 -0.34 33.48 7.09
CA GLN A 20 -1.09 33.13 5.87
C GLN A 20 -1.53 31.67 5.92
N TRP A 21 -2.84 31.43 5.78
CA TRP A 21 -3.41 30.09 5.65
C TRP A 21 -3.50 29.69 4.17
N GLN A 22 -3.10 28.46 3.87
CA GLN A 22 -3.24 27.87 2.55
C GLN A 22 -3.86 26.48 2.68
N VAL A 23 -4.77 26.16 1.77
CA VAL A 23 -5.32 24.81 1.60
C VAL A 23 -4.90 24.34 0.22
N SER A 24 -4.32 23.15 0.14
CA SER A 24 -3.89 22.55 -1.11
C SER A 24 -4.50 21.17 -1.28
N ALA A 25 -4.84 20.86 -2.53
CA ALA A 25 -5.21 19.53 -2.97
C ALA A 25 -4.23 19.12 -4.07
N SER A 26 -3.74 17.88 -4.04
CA SER A 26 -2.86 17.35 -5.07
C SER A 26 -3.15 15.91 -5.37
N SER A 27 -2.78 15.50 -6.57
CA SER A 27 -2.62 14.11 -6.94
C SER A 27 -1.32 13.95 -7.70
N GLY A 28 -0.73 12.77 -7.63
CA GLY A 28 0.51 12.45 -8.31
C GLY A 28 0.71 10.94 -8.44
N TYR A 29 1.83 10.57 -9.04
CA TYR A 29 2.25 9.18 -9.18
C TYR A 29 3.59 9.00 -8.46
N ALA A 30 3.62 8.09 -7.49
CA ALA A 30 4.82 7.68 -6.79
C ALA A 30 5.48 6.52 -7.55
N VAL A 31 6.80 6.58 -7.70
CA VAL A 31 7.63 5.51 -8.28
C VAL A 31 8.55 4.93 -7.21
N GLY A 32 8.93 3.66 -7.31
CA GLY A 32 9.96 3.08 -6.45
C GLY A 32 11.33 3.78 -6.61
N SER A 33 11.95 4.23 -5.52
CA SER A 33 13.29 4.86 -5.55
C SER A 33 14.44 3.86 -5.48
N ALA A 34 14.25 2.76 -4.77
CA ALA A 34 15.13 1.60 -4.73
C ALA A 34 14.23 0.37 -4.64
N GLY A 35 13.97 -0.29 -5.77
CA GLY A 35 13.12 -1.48 -5.80
C GLY A 35 13.69 -2.55 -4.89
N MET A 36 12.87 -3.04 -3.95
CA MET A 36 13.21 -4.26 -3.22
C MET A 36 12.72 -5.44 -4.05
N LYS A 37 13.40 -6.59 -3.95
CA LYS A 37 12.86 -7.82 -4.54
C LYS A 37 11.53 -8.13 -3.84
N LEU A 38 10.44 -8.05 -4.58
CA LEU A 38 9.08 -8.31 -4.08
C LEU A 38 8.62 -9.73 -4.41
N GLY A 39 9.16 -10.30 -5.49
CA GLY A 39 8.73 -11.60 -5.97
C GLY A 39 9.63 -12.17 -7.05
N GLU A 40 9.13 -13.19 -7.71
CA GLU A 40 9.79 -13.89 -8.81
C GLU A 40 8.78 -14.23 -9.91
N ARG A 41 9.25 -14.25 -11.15
CA ARG A 41 8.56 -14.81 -12.30
C ARG A 41 9.30 -16.04 -12.76
N ILE A 42 8.62 -17.18 -12.82
CA ILE A 42 9.18 -18.48 -13.19
C ILE A 42 8.44 -18.97 -14.42
N THR A 43 9.21 -19.22 -15.48
CA THR A 43 8.74 -19.85 -16.71
C THR A 43 9.49 -21.17 -16.91
N THR A 44 9.15 -21.91 -17.97
CA THR A 44 9.87 -23.15 -18.33
C THR A 44 11.35 -22.94 -18.65
N THR A 45 11.77 -21.70 -18.97
CA THR A 45 13.11 -21.39 -19.46
C THR A 45 13.91 -20.46 -18.56
N GLU A 46 13.24 -19.68 -17.71
CA GLU A 46 13.87 -18.58 -16.98
C GLU A 46 13.19 -18.32 -15.63
N THR A 47 14.00 -17.86 -14.68
CA THR A 47 13.55 -17.26 -13.42
C THR A 47 14.02 -15.81 -13.38
N GLU A 48 13.07 -14.87 -13.34
CA GLU A 48 13.31 -13.43 -13.25
C GLU A 48 12.89 -12.92 -11.87
N ASN A 49 13.68 -12.04 -11.26
CA ASN A 49 13.30 -11.39 -10.00
C ASN A 49 12.39 -10.18 -10.30
N SER A 50 11.26 -10.10 -9.61
CA SER A 50 10.38 -8.93 -9.61
C SER A 50 10.85 -7.92 -8.56
N TYR A 51 11.18 -6.71 -8.99
CA TYR A 51 11.59 -5.60 -8.12
C TYR A 51 10.54 -4.49 -8.13
N GLY A 52 10.28 -3.90 -6.98
CA GLY A 52 9.34 -2.78 -6.90
C GLY A 52 9.18 -2.22 -5.49
N SER A 53 8.08 -1.50 -5.30
CA SER A 53 7.69 -0.91 -4.01
C SER A 53 6.18 -0.92 -3.85
N TYR A 54 5.68 -1.37 -2.71
CA TYR A 54 4.26 -1.20 -2.37
C TYR A 54 3.84 0.27 -2.24
N GLY A 55 4.79 1.21 -2.15
CA GLY A 55 4.52 2.65 -2.18
C GLY A 55 4.31 3.22 -3.58
N GLU A 56 4.54 2.44 -4.64
CA GLU A 56 4.35 2.85 -6.02
C GLU A 56 2.86 2.93 -6.37
N GLY A 57 2.46 3.95 -7.13
CA GLY A 57 1.08 4.13 -7.60
C GLY A 57 0.58 5.56 -7.46
N THR A 58 -0.71 5.74 -7.69
CA THR A 58 -1.35 7.06 -7.63
C THR A 58 -1.63 7.46 -6.20
N ASN A 59 -1.32 8.71 -5.85
CA ASN A 59 -1.65 9.28 -4.55
C ASN A 59 -2.56 10.50 -4.70
N PHE A 60 -3.35 10.75 -3.67
CA PHE A 60 -4.16 11.96 -3.51
C PHE A 60 -3.92 12.52 -2.10
N GLN A 61 -3.79 13.84 -1.99
CA GLN A 61 -3.49 14.51 -0.73
C GLN A 61 -4.29 15.80 -0.57
N LEU A 62 -4.71 16.06 0.65
CA LEU A 62 -5.25 17.34 1.11
C LEU A 62 -4.35 17.86 2.23
N ARG A 63 -3.91 19.11 2.12
CA ARG A 63 -3.00 19.72 3.10
C ARG A 63 -3.47 21.11 3.51
N GLY A 64 -3.29 21.42 4.78
CA GLY A 64 -3.44 22.75 5.35
C GLY A 64 -2.09 23.26 5.81
N THR A 65 -1.66 24.38 5.25
CA THR A 65 -0.39 25.03 5.58
C THR A 65 -0.66 26.36 6.28
N TYR A 66 0.01 26.59 7.40
CA TYR A 66 0.01 27.86 8.12
C TYR A 66 1.42 28.44 8.14
N PHE A 67 1.61 29.56 7.46
CA PHE A 67 2.86 30.32 7.52
C PHE A 67 2.82 31.24 8.73
N PHE A 68 3.83 31.19 9.59
CA PHE A 68 3.94 32.08 10.74
C PHE A 68 4.87 33.27 10.48
N ASP A 69 5.65 33.21 9.40
CA ASP A 69 6.37 34.32 8.80
C ASP A 69 6.42 34.14 7.27
N ASP A 70 7.08 35.05 6.54
CA ASP A 70 7.11 35.02 5.08
C ASP A 70 7.79 33.76 4.52
N SER A 71 8.71 33.16 5.28
CA SER A 71 9.55 32.03 4.86
C SER A 71 9.11 30.70 5.44
N PHE A 72 8.69 30.64 6.70
CA PHE A 72 8.44 29.42 7.44
C PHE A 72 6.96 29.19 7.73
N GLY A 73 6.57 27.93 7.60
CA GLY A 73 5.23 27.46 7.93
C GLY A 73 5.21 26.04 8.45
N PHE A 74 4.04 25.66 8.95
CA PHE A 74 3.72 24.32 9.35
C PHE A 74 2.66 23.75 8.42
N ASP A 75 2.83 22.51 7.99
CA ASP A 75 1.97 21.82 7.04
C ASP A 75 1.44 20.52 7.67
N LEU A 76 0.12 20.38 7.65
CA LEU A 76 -0.58 19.17 8.04
C LEU A 76 -1.29 18.59 6.82
N GLY A 77 -1.01 17.33 6.53
CA GLY A 77 -1.55 16.63 5.39
C GLY A 77 -2.25 15.34 5.77
N VAL A 78 -3.28 15.00 5.00
CA VAL A 78 -3.83 13.64 4.92
C VAL A 78 -3.84 13.20 3.47
N GLY A 79 -3.63 11.91 3.23
CA GLY A 79 -3.59 11.39 1.88
C GLY A 79 -4.02 9.94 1.78
N TYR A 80 -4.26 9.53 0.55
CA TYR A 80 -4.60 8.17 0.17
C TYR A 80 -3.68 7.70 -0.95
N LEU A 81 -3.12 6.51 -0.78
CA LEU A 81 -2.34 5.79 -1.78
C LEU A 81 -3.20 4.67 -2.38
N HIS A 82 -3.36 4.75 -3.70
CA HIS A 82 -3.85 3.65 -4.53
C HIS A 82 -2.66 3.03 -5.25
N GLY A 83 -2.06 2.02 -4.60
CA GLY A 83 -0.84 1.38 -5.06
C GLY A 83 -1.02 0.59 -6.36
N ALA A 84 0.03 0.55 -7.17
CA ALA A 84 0.13 -0.29 -8.35
C ALA A 84 0.23 -1.77 -7.97
N ASP A 85 -0.13 -2.65 -8.90
CA ASP A 85 0.03 -4.09 -8.73
C ASP A 85 1.52 -4.44 -8.81
N GLN A 86 1.98 -5.26 -7.85
CA GLN A 86 3.36 -5.72 -7.75
C GLN A 86 3.36 -7.25 -7.77
N ASP A 87 4.16 -7.85 -8.65
CA ASP A 87 4.22 -9.30 -8.78
C ASP A 87 5.01 -9.91 -7.62
N ILE A 88 4.36 -10.84 -6.90
CA ILE A 88 4.90 -11.54 -5.74
C ILE A 88 5.34 -12.96 -6.10
N SER A 89 4.52 -13.64 -6.89
CA SER A 89 4.87 -14.94 -7.45
C SER A 89 4.07 -15.15 -8.72
N VAL A 90 4.77 -15.23 -9.85
CA VAL A 90 4.17 -15.59 -11.13
C VAL A 90 4.85 -16.85 -11.63
N VAL A 91 4.12 -17.95 -11.73
CA VAL A 91 4.63 -19.24 -12.22
C VAL A 91 3.81 -19.62 -13.44
N SER A 92 4.47 -19.95 -14.54
CA SER A 92 3.85 -20.37 -15.78
C SER A 92 4.54 -21.64 -16.29
N LEU A 93 4.16 -22.78 -15.70
CA LEU A 93 4.62 -24.11 -16.07
C LEU A 93 3.44 -24.94 -16.64
N PRO A 94 3.69 -26.02 -17.40
CA PRO A 94 2.62 -26.81 -18.03
C PRO A 94 1.56 -27.32 -17.03
N ASP A 95 2.01 -27.76 -15.86
CA ASP A 95 1.15 -28.37 -14.84
C ASP A 95 0.79 -27.42 -13.70
N THR A 96 1.37 -26.22 -13.66
CA THR A 96 1.17 -25.27 -12.57
C THR A 96 1.25 -23.83 -13.05
N GLU A 97 0.19 -23.09 -12.77
CA GLU A 97 0.10 -21.67 -13.05
C GLU A 97 -0.22 -20.94 -11.74
N VAL A 98 0.58 -19.92 -11.42
CA VAL A 98 0.36 -19.06 -10.25
C VAL A 98 0.45 -17.62 -10.73
N ASN A 99 -0.52 -16.79 -10.34
CA ASN A 99 -0.47 -15.36 -10.52
C ASN A 99 -0.85 -14.69 -9.21
N ALA A 100 0.17 -14.32 -8.43
CA ALA A 100 0.04 -13.62 -7.17
C ALA A 100 0.56 -12.20 -7.33
N VAL A 101 -0.36 -11.23 -7.26
CA VAL A 101 -0.05 -9.80 -7.25
C VAL A 101 -0.40 -9.21 -5.89
N ALA A 102 0.31 -8.17 -5.47
CA ALA A 102 -0.02 -7.43 -4.26
C ALA A 102 -0.03 -5.92 -4.50
N ARG A 103 -0.97 -5.23 -3.87
CA ARG A 103 -1.21 -3.80 -4.06
C ARG A 103 -1.54 -3.08 -2.77
N ALA A 104 -0.94 -1.92 -2.54
CA ALA A 104 -1.19 -1.15 -1.34
C ALA A 104 -2.46 -0.29 -1.45
N ARG A 105 -3.20 -0.21 -0.36
CA ARG A 105 -4.33 0.71 -0.16
C ARG A 105 -4.11 1.35 1.20
N ALA A 106 -3.60 2.58 1.25
CA ALA A 106 -3.13 3.16 2.51
C ALA A 106 -3.62 4.60 2.71
N PHE A 107 -4.03 4.91 3.93
CA PHE A 107 -4.27 6.28 4.37
C PHE A 107 -3.05 6.76 5.16
N GLY A 108 -2.55 7.94 4.79
CA GLY A 108 -1.41 8.58 5.42
C GLY A 108 -1.78 9.91 6.05
N ALA A 109 -1.01 10.32 7.04
CA ALA A 109 -0.97 11.69 7.54
C ALA A 109 0.46 12.17 7.63
N SER A 110 0.67 13.46 7.39
CA SER A 110 1.97 14.10 7.47
C SER A 110 1.92 15.34 8.34
N ALA A 111 3.02 15.59 9.04
CA ALA A 111 3.25 16.83 9.76
C ALA A 111 4.64 17.34 9.41
N SER A 112 4.72 18.48 8.73
CA SER A 112 5.94 18.99 8.12
C SER A 112 6.18 20.46 8.45
N VAL A 113 7.45 20.84 8.44
CA VAL A 113 7.86 22.25 8.35
C VAL A 113 8.04 22.59 6.88
N VAL A 114 7.53 23.75 6.47
CA VAL A 114 7.68 24.31 5.13
C VAL A 114 8.63 25.49 5.20
N TYR A 115 9.55 25.56 4.25
CA TYR A 115 10.46 26.68 4.07
C TYR A 115 10.40 27.19 2.64
N LYS A 116 10.05 28.47 2.46
CA LYS A 116 10.08 29.16 1.17
C LYS A 116 11.51 29.69 0.95
N PHE A 117 12.20 29.12 -0.04
CA PHE A 117 13.49 29.63 -0.50
C PHE A 117 13.31 30.94 -1.28
N THR A 118 12.23 31.03 -2.04
CA THR A 118 11.78 32.22 -2.77
C THR A 118 10.25 32.29 -2.73
N ASN A 119 9.64 33.31 -3.34
CA ASN A 119 8.17 33.40 -3.44
C ASN A 119 7.53 32.20 -4.18
N ASN A 120 8.30 31.52 -5.04
CA ASN A 120 7.81 30.44 -5.87
C ASN A 120 8.41 29.08 -5.49
N ILE A 121 9.61 29.03 -4.91
CA ILE A 121 10.31 27.76 -4.61
C ILE A 121 10.25 27.52 -3.11
N TYR A 122 9.82 26.33 -2.72
CA TYR A 122 9.73 25.93 -1.32
C TYR A 122 10.16 24.48 -1.13
N GLY A 123 10.59 24.17 0.08
CA GLY A 123 10.85 22.82 0.53
C GLY A 123 9.97 22.47 1.72
N ARG A 124 9.69 21.19 1.89
CA ARG A 124 9.04 20.67 3.09
C ARG A 124 9.74 19.43 3.61
N PHE A 125 9.78 19.30 4.91
CA PHE A 125 10.35 18.15 5.59
C PHE A 125 9.58 17.86 6.86
N GLY A 126 9.26 16.59 7.11
CA GLY A 126 8.35 16.23 8.18
C GLY A 126 8.26 14.75 8.50
N ALA A 127 7.43 14.46 9.49
CA ALA A 127 7.02 13.11 9.83
C ALA A 127 5.89 12.64 8.91
N LEU A 128 5.92 11.36 8.57
CA LEU A 128 4.88 10.65 7.84
C LEU A 128 4.38 9.48 8.69
N LEU A 129 3.06 9.36 8.79
CA LEU A 129 2.37 8.33 9.55
C LEU A 129 1.41 7.60 8.61
N LYS A 130 1.40 6.27 8.67
CA LYS A 130 0.29 5.50 8.08
C LYS A 130 -0.81 5.40 9.12
N LEU A 131 -1.96 6.02 8.85
CA LEU A 131 -3.12 5.99 9.74
C LEU A 131 -3.91 4.69 9.62
N GLY A 132 -3.87 4.06 8.44
CA GLY A 132 -4.58 2.81 8.21
C GLY A 132 -4.42 2.27 6.80
N GLY A 133 -5.13 1.18 6.55
CA GLY A 133 -5.12 0.48 5.27
C GLY A 133 -4.19 -0.73 5.24
N LYS A 134 -4.17 -1.40 4.09
CA LYS A 134 -3.70 -2.77 3.92
C LYS A 134 -2.86 -2.91 2.65
N THR A 135 -2.10 -3.99 2.57
CA THR A 135 -1.62 -4.51 1.29
C THR A 135 -2.51 -5.69 0.94
N GLU A 136 -3.20 -5.61 -0.19
CA GLU A 136 -4.09 -6.69 -0.66
C GLU A 136 -3.29 -7.57 -1.61
N GLY A 137 -3.14 -8.85 -1.27
CA GLY A 137 -2.70 -9.89 -2.18
C GLY A 137 -3.90 -10.45 -2.93
N VAL A 138 -3.82 -10.54 -4.25
CA VAL A 138 -4.78 -11.21 -5.11
C VAL A 138 -4.05 -12.38 -5.77
N ILE A 139 -4.49 -13.59 -5.46
CA ILE A 139 -3.81 -14.82 -5.88
C ILE A 139 -4.75 -15.67 -6.71
N TYR A 140 -4.26 -16.04 -7.88
CA TYR A 140 -4.77 -17.12 -8.71
C TYR A 140 -3.76 -18.26 -8.70
N GLN A 141 -4.24 -19.48 -8.53
CA GLN A 141 -3.43 -20.68 -8.63
C GLN A 141 -4.20 -21.77 -9.35
N LYS A 142 -3.56 -22.40 -10.32
CA LYS A 142 -4.02 -23.58 -11.02
C LYS A 142 -2.97 -24.67 -10.89
N SER A 143 -3.39 -25.87 -10.52
CA SER A 143 -2.52 -27.04 -10.41
C SER A 143 -3.21 -28.25 -11.03
N VAL A 144 -2.59 -28.82 -12.05
CA VAL A 144 -3.03 -30.09 -12.66
C VAL A 144 -2.79 -31.22 -11.67
N PHE A 145 -3.77 -32.12 -11.56
CA PHE A 145 -3.66 -33.27 -10.68
C PHE A 145 -2.70 -34.32 -11.24
N SER A 146 -1.94 -34.95 -10.36
CA SER A 146 -1.28 -36.21 -10.66
C SER A 146 -2.31 -37.32 -10.93
N GLU A 147 -1.89 -38.40 -11.58
CA GLU A 147 -2.75 -39.57 -11.88
C GLU A 147 -3.45 -40.10 -10.61
N ALA A 148 -2.71 -40.22 -9.50
CA ALA A 148 -3.25 -40.69 -8.23
C ALA A 148 -4.28 -39.72 -7.61
N GLU A 149 -4.09 -38.41 -7.74
CA GLU A 149 -5.05 -37.41 -7.28
C GLU A 149 -6.31 -37.42 -8.15
N ALA A 150 -6.16 -37.49 -9.47
CA ALA A 150 -7.28 -37.58 -10.40
C ALA A 150 -8.14 -38.83 -10.11
N GLU A 151 -7.50 -39.99 -9.89
CA GLU A 151 -8.18 -41.22 -9.49
C GLU A 151 -8.89 -41.07 -8.14
N ALA A 152 -8.24 -40.48 -7.14
CA ALA A 152 -8.83 -40.25 -5.82
C ALA A 152 -10.06 -39.32 -5.87
N PHE A 153 -10.05 -38.31 -6.74
CA PHE A 153 -11.18 -37.41 -6.97
C PHE A 153 -12.23 -38.01 -7.93
N GLY A 154 -11.94 -39.13 -8.60
CA GLY A 154 -12.82 -39.74 -9.59
C GLY A 154 -13.00 -38.90 -10.85
N VAL A 155 -11.98 -38.12 -11.22
CA VAL A 155 -11.96 -37.23 -12.39
C VAL A 155 -10.94 -37.73 -13.43
N PRO A 156 -11.12 -37.42 -14.73
CA PRO A 156 -10.16 -37.84 -15.75
C PRO A 156 -8.79 -37.17 -15.59
N GLU A 157 -7.74 -37.81 -16.10
CA GLU A 157 -6.40 -37.21 -16.20
C GLU A 157 -6.42 -35.85 -16.90
N GLY A 158 -5.57 -34.93 -16.43
CA GLY A 158 -5.55 -33.53 -16.89
C GLY A 158 -6.58 -32.62 -16.20
N SER A 159 -7.44 -33.18 -15.33
CA SER A 159 -8.24 -32.36 -14.41
C SER A 159 -7.35 -31.59 -13.45
N TYR A 160 -7.84 -30.47 -12.94
CA TYR A 160 -7.02 -29.54 -12.17
C TYR A 160 -7.83 -28.84 -11.07
N SER A 161 -7.12 -28.37 -10.06
CA SER A 161 -7.66 -27.43 -9.09
C SER A 161 -7.42 -25.99 -9.56
N GLU A 162 -8.40 -25.13 -9.32
CA GLU A 162 -8.28 -23.69 -9.52
C GLU A 162 -8.66 -22.97 -8.24
N THR A 163 -7.69 -22.31 -7.61
CA THR A 163 -7.84 -21.57 -6.37
C THR A 163 -7.71 -20.08 -6.62
N ASN A 164 -8.71 -19.32 -6.17
CA ASN A 164 -8.71 -17.87 -6.18
C ASN A 164 -8.88 -17.39 -4.74
N TYR A 165 -7.98 -16.53 -4.28
CA TYR A 165 -8.12 -15.96 -2.94
C TYR A 165 -7.55 -14.54 -2.85
N LYS A 166 -8.08 -13.81 -1.87
CA LYS A 166 -7.57 -12.50 -1.47
C LYS A 166 -7.08 -12.56 -0.04
N GLU A 167 -5.91 -12.01 0.20
CA GLU A 167 -5.30 -11.94 1.52
C GLU A 167 -4.92 -10.50 1.84
N ASP A 168 -5.44 -10.00 2.95
CA ASP A 168 -5.22 -8.65 3.43
C ASP A 168 -4.09 -8.66 4.46
N PHE A 169 -2.97 -8.01 4.14
CA PHE A 169 -1.83 -7.87 5.03
C PHE A 169 -1.88 -6.53 5.77
N HIS A 170 -1.81 -6.59 7.10
CA HIS A 170 -1.74 -5.43 7.98
C HIS A 170 -0.33 -5.24 8.51
N GLY A 171 0.10 -3.98 8.56
CA GLY A 171 1.40 -3.60 9.10
C GLY A 171 1.30 -3.14 10.55
N HIS A 172 2.40 -3.24 11.28
CA HIS A 172 2.59 -2.46 12.51
C HIS A 172 2.56 -0.97 12.20
N PHE A 173 2.18 -0.16 13.19
CA PHE A 173 2.19 1.30 13.08
C PHE A 173 3.60 1.80 12.72
N PRO A 174 3.79 2.41 11.55
CA PRO A 174 5.09 2.92 11.13
C PRO A 174 5.22 4.41 11.40
N LEU A 175 6.43 4.84 11.74
CA LEU A 175 6.85 6.22 11.69
C LEU A 175 7.87 6.37 10.56
N GLY A 176 7.54 7.21 9.58
CA GLY A 176 8.39 7.56 8.46
C GLY A 176 8.66 9.06 8.40
N PHE A 177 9.28 9.47 7.31
CA PHE A 177 9.49 10.87 6.99
C PHE A 177 9.03 11.19 5.57
N VAL A 178 8.71 12.46 5.36
CA VAL A 178 8.41 13.03 4.06
C VAL A 178 9.37 14.19 3.81
N GLY A 179 9.88 14.27 2.59
CA GLY A 179 10.59 15.42 2.08
C GLY A 179 10.01 15.82 0.74
N ALA A 180 9.94 17.11 0.43
CA ALA A 180 9.64 17.53 -0.93
C ALA A 180 10.26 18.88 -1.29
N LEU A 181 10.41 19.07 -2.60
CA LEU A 181 10.78 20.33 -3.22
C LEU A 181 9.67 20.72 -4.18
N GLY A 182 9.13 21.92 -4.03
CA GLY A 182 7.99 22.41 -4.79
C GLY A 182 8.25 23.73 -5.50
N TYR A 183 7.53 23.91 -6.61
CA TYR A 183 7.39 25.18 -7.30
C TYR A 183 5.92 25.60 -7.33
N LYS A 184 5.63 26.82 -6.93
CA LYS A 184 4.31 27.45 -6.89
C LYS A 184 4.23 28.59 -7.92
N TYR A 185 3.17 28.59 -8.71
CA TYR A 185 2.80 29.64 -9.64
C TYR A 185 1.47 30.27 -9.21
N ASP A 186 1.50 31.56 -8.90
CA ASP A 186 0.30 32.30 -8.51
C ASP A 186 -0.49 32.70 -9.77
N LEU A 187 -1.75 32.25 -9.86
CA LEU A 187 -2.67 32.63 -10.93
C LEU A 187 -3.30 34.00 -10.64
N ASP A 188 -3.65 34.21 -9.37
CA ASP A 188 -4.16 35.46 -8.81
C ASP A 188 -3.82 35.51 -7.30
N ASP A 189 -4.42 36.47 -6.57
CA ASP A 189 -4.16 36.69 -5.15
C ASP A 189 -4.69 35.56 -4.23
N ASN A 190 -5.54 34.67 -4.75
CA ASN A 190 -6.26 33.64 -4.01
C ASN A 190 -5.98 32.21 -4.49
N PHE A 191 -5.53 32.05 -5.74
CA PHE A 191 -5.33 30.76 -6.39
C PHE A 191 -3.92 30.62 -6.94
N SER A 192 -3.32 29.47 -6.63
CA SER A 192 -2.01 29.08 -7.12
C SER A 192 -2.04 27.65 -7.63
N LEU A 193 -1.21 27.38 -8.63
CA LEU A 193 -0.85 26.03 -9.05
C LEU A 193 0.51 25.67 -8.47
N PHE A 194 0.75 24.40 -8.23
CA PHE A 194 2.05 23.94 -7.77
C PHE A 194 2.40 22.58 -8.36
N VAL A 195 3.69 22.30 -8.37
CA VAL A 195 4.26 20.99 -8.69
C VAL A 195 5.29 20.65 -7.62
N GLU A 196 5.31 19.39 -7.17
CA GLU A 196 6.20 18.93 -6.12
C GLU A 196 6.90 17.65 -6.53
N ALA A 197 8.20 17.57 -6.25
CA ALA A 197 8.93 16.33 -6.19
C ALA A 197 8.96 15.86 -4.73
N GLU A 198 8.27 14.76 -4.44
CA GLU A 198 8.13 14.21 -3.10
C GLU A 198 8.94 12.93 -2.91
N TYR A 199 9.49 12.77 -1.71
CA TYR A 199 10.10 11.55 -1.24
C TYR A 199 9.41 11.09 0.03
N TYR A 200 8.94 9.84 0.03
CA TYR A 200 8.40 9.17 1.21
C TYR A 200 9.37 8.09 1.68
N GLY A 201 9.92 8.28 2.87
CA GLY A 201 10.74 7.29 3.55
C GLY A 201 9.95 6.62 4.65
N ILE A 202 9.31 5.49 4.34
CA ILE A 202 8.56 4.70 5.32
C ILE A 202 8.80 3.20 5.12
N SER A 203 9.01 2.48 6.21
CA SER A 203 9.14 1.03 6.23
C SER A 203 8.12 0.43 7.18
N LEU A 204 7.51 -0.68 6.76
CA LEU A 204 6.46 -1.35 7.50
C LEU A 204 6.83 -2.81 7.71
N LYS A 205 6.72 -3.24 8.98
CA LYS A 205 6.78 -4.65 9.34
C LYS A 205 5.36 -5.24 9.31
N ARG A 206 5.22 -6.44 8.73
CA ARG A 206 3.94 -7.18 8.76
C ARG A 206 3.59 -7.54 10.21
N LYS A 207 2.30 -7.39 10.55
CA LYS A 207 1.74 -7.69 11.86
C LYS A 207 0.86 -8.93 11.80
N ASP A 208 -0.11 -8.91 10.89
CA ASP A 208 -1.06 -9.99 10.69
C ASP A 208 -1.53 -10.02 9.23
N SER A 209 -2.11 -11.13 8.84
CA SER A 209 -2.84 -11.28 7.58
C SER A 209 -4.17 -11.98 7.78
N GLU A 210 -5.15 -11.65 6.94
CA GLU A 210 -6.46 -12.28 6.91
C GLU A 210 -6.85 -12.62 5.47
N ILE A 211 -7.24 -13.87 5.24
CA ILE A 211 -7.86 -14.29 3.98
C ILE A 211 -9.30 -13.76 3.98
N SER A 212 -9.61 -12.86 3.06
CA SER A 212 -10.92 -12.20 2.95
C SER A 212 -11.85 -12.90 1.96
N GLU A 213 -11.29 -13.54 0.95
CA GLU A 213 -12.00 -14.33 -0.06
C GLU A 213 -11.18 -15.59 -0.34
N PHE A 214 -11.82 -16.76 -0.46
CA PHE A 214 -11.15 -18.02 -0.83
C PHE A 214 -12.14 -18.92 -1.56
N ASN A 215 -11.75 -19.44 -2.71
CA ASN A 215 -12.51 -20.44 -3.45
C ASN A 215 -11.56 -21.37 -4.22
N THR A 216 -11.72 -22.67 -4.04
CA THR A 216 -11.08 -23.71 -4.85
C THR A 216 -12.15 -24.51 -5.58
N ASP A 217 -12.08 -24.54 -6.90
CA ASP A 217 -12.89 -25.42 -7.74
C ASP A 217 -12.03 -26.57 -8.28
N VAL A 218 -12.70 -27.68 -8.58
CA VAL A 218 -12.14 -28.77 -9.40
C VAL A 218 -12.71 -28.65 -10.80
N LYS A 219 -11.84 -28.60 -11.80
CA LYS A 219 -12.22 -28.50 -13.22
C LYS A 219 -11.70 -29.69 -14.01
N LEU A 220 -12.48 -30.09 -14.99
CA LEU A 220 -12.13 -31.11 -15.98
C LEU A 220 -11.13 -30.55 -17.01
N PRO A 221 -10.49 -31.40 -17.84
CA PRO A 221 -9.52 -30.93 -18.85
C PRO A 221 -10.09 -29.93 -19.86
N ASP A 222 -11.42 -29.94 -20.08
CA ASP A 222 -12.12 -29.01 -20.96
C ASP A 222 -12.52 -27.69 -20.27
N GLY A 223 -12.19 -27.52 -18.98
CA GLY A 223 -12.49 -26.35 -18.16
C GLY A 223 -13.86 -26.39 -17.48
N THR A 224 -14.66 -27.43 -17.69
CA THR A 224 -15.95 -27.61 -17.00
C THR A 224 -15.74 -27.80 -15.50
N VAL A 225 -16.51 -27.10 -14.68
CA VAL A 225 -16.45 -27.25 -13.21
C VAL A 225 -17.08 -28.59 -12.82
N ALA A 226 -16.28 -29.51 -12.30
CA ALA A 226 -16.72 -30.80 -11.76
C ALA A 226 -17.18 -30.67 -10.31
N VAL A 227 -16.44 -29.89 -9.51
CA VAL A 227 -16.79 -29.56 -8.12
C VAL A 227 -16.58 -28.07 -7.93
N SER A 228 -17.62 -27.36 -7.51
CA SER A 228 -17.52 -25.94 -7.16
C SER A 228 -17.37 -25.79 -5.65
N GLY A 229 -16.50 -24.89 -5.21
CA GLY A 229 -16.30 -24.60 -3.79
C GLY A 229 -15.84 -25.82 -2.99
N LEU A 230 -14.93 -26.62 -3.56
CA LEU A 230 -14.28 -27.72 -2.84
C LEU A 230 -13.71 -27.19 -1.51
N TYR A 231 -13.06 -26.03 -1.58
CA TYR A 231 -12.69 -25.23 -0.43
C TYR A 231 -13.21 -23.80 -0.61
N THR A 232 -13.66 -23.22 0.49
CA THR A 232 -14.20 -21.86 0.58
C THR A 232 -13.69 -21.22 1.87
N ILE A 233 -14.02 -19.96 2.10
CA ILE A 233 -13.66 -19.27 3.34
C ILE A 233 -14.22 -19.94 4.61
N ASP A 234 -15.31 -20.71 4.49
CA ASP A 234 -15.96 -21.38 5.61
C ASP A 234 -15.45 -22.82 5.83
N ASN A 235 -14.68 -23.37 4.89
CA ASN A 235 -14.08 -24.70 4.94
C ASN A 235 -12.68 -24.70 4.33
N LEU A 236 -11.77 -23.88 4.86
CA LEU A 236 -10.39 -23.82 4.40
C LEU A 236 -9.70 -25.19 4.47
N PRO A 237 -8.78 -25.51 3.55
CA PRO A 237 -8.03 -26.75 3.58
C PRO A 237 -7.14 -26.84 4.83
N GLU A 238 -6.80 -28.07 5.22
CA GLU A 238 -5.93 -28.29 6.38
C GLU A 238 -4.58 -27.56 6.23
N GLY A 239 -4.13 -26.91 7.30
CA GLY A 239 -2.91 -26.11 7.30
C GLY A 239 -3.08 -24.67 6.81
N VAL A 240 -4.24 -24.30 6.24
CA VAL A 240 -4.54 -22.91 5.87
C VAL A 240 -5.35 -22.24 6.96
N ASN A 241 -4.77 -21.18 7.53
CA ASN A 241 -5.43 -20.38 8.55
C ASN A 241 -6.09 -19.16 7.92
N ARG A 242 -7.35 -18.89 8.29
CA ARG A 242 -8.04 -17.65 7.88
C ARG A 242 -7.29 -16.41 8.35
N THR A 243 -6.72 -16.46 9.55
CA THR A 243 -5.95 -15.35 10.13
C THR A 243 -4.60 -15.86 10.57
N THR A 244 -3.54 -15.15 10.17
CA THR A 244 -2.16 -15.44 10.56
C THR A 244 -1.59 -14.25 11.30
N THR A 245 -1.04 -14.47 12.50
CA THR A 245 -0.29 -13.44 13.23
C THR A 245 1.20 -13.69 13.06
N TYR A 246 1.93 -12.67 12.63
CA TYR A 246 3.37 -12.77 12.46
C TYR A 246 4.08 -12.43 13.78
N VAL A 247 4.96 -13.33 14.20
CA VAL A 247 5.77 -13.18 15.42
C VAL A 247 7.25 -13.29 15.07
N ASP A 248 8.09 -12.65 15.89
CA ASP A 248 9.54 -12.66 15.67
C ASP A 248 10.21 -13.97 16.05
N ASN A 249 9.61 -14.71 16.97
CA ASN A 249 10.14 -15.96 17.48
C ASN A 249 9.02 -16.97 17.60
N LEU A 250 9.26 -18.17 17.09
CA LEU A 250 8.43 -19.35 17.36
C LEU A 250 9.12 -20.18 18.44
N SER A 251 8.33 -20.73 19.36
CA SER A 251 8.83 -21.72 20.31
C SER A 251 9.12 -23.03 19.57
N ASN A 252 10.31 -23.59 19.78
CA ASN A 252 10.68 -24.91 19.31
C ASN A 252 9.93 -26.02 20.04
#